data_AF-A0A2D0AHV6-F1
#
_entry.id   AF-A0A2D0AHV6-F1
#
_cell.length_a   1.000
_cell.length_b   1.000
_cell.length_c   1.000
_cell.angle_alpha   90.00
_cell.angle_beta   90.00
_cell.angle_gamma   90.00
#
_symmetry.space_group_name_H-M   'P 1'
#
loop_
_entity.id
_entity.type
_entity.pdbx_description
1 polymer ?
#
loop_
_entity_poly.entity_id
_entity_poly.type
_entity_poly.pdbx_seq_one_letter_code
_entity_poly.pdbx_strand_id
1 'polypeptide(L)'
;MKTDFPYPYYIYGSSDSTDTDVVIVIPKNEMPAAQEQRKNFVLDLKNTYEFDWNATLAVIENGVMIDTIYTKSWIDSLNNALLKTYCHHSQVYPLLINHKIKRNKVLAIYKAVRTVLTMLTRTSYRSEIRPILKGIHDFNLKVEVLKKIDFENIETFNQKNTSDADVWKIIAFYVGQNNALIKEDEEIYTKADLIVKFPEMFPFVYRQNISIADKRILQRFISEWIALIQNFGVFKSENGFLYCNDEYADMLNEKY
;
A
#
# COMPACT_ATOMS: atom_id res chain seq x y z
N MET A 1 14.36 13.44 18.51
CA MET A 1 15.09 12.28 17.98
C MET A 1 15.73 11.57 19.17
N LYS A 2 15.54 10.24 19.31
CA LYS A 2 16.11 9.48 20.44
C LYS A 2 17.51 8.99 20.06
N THR A 3 18.52 9.45 20.80
CA THR A 3 19.93 9.08 20.59
C THR A 3 20.26 7.68 21.13
N ASP A 4 19.39 7.13 21.98
CA ASP A 4 19.61 5.86 22.69
C ASP A 4 18.93 4.67 22.01
N PHE A 5 18.39 4.85 20.80
CA PHE A 5 17.75 3.79 20.03
C PHE A 5 18.82 2.93 19.31
N PRO A 6 18.81 1.59 19.43
CA PRO A 6 19.95 0.75 19.06
C PRO A 6 20.11 0.52 17.56
N TYR A 7 19.15 0.92 16.74
CA TYR A 7 19.13 0.65 15.30
C TYR A 7 19.08 1.93 14.48
N PRO A 8 19.74 1.99 13.31
CA PRO A 8 19.48 3.04 12.34
C PRO A 8 18.00 3.05 11.95
N TYR A 9 17.43 4.25 11.79
CA TYR A 9 16.06 4.41 11.35
C TYR A 9 15.89 5.60 10.41
N TYR A 10 14.86 5.53 9.57
CA TYR A 10 14.53 6.56 8.61
C TYR A 10 13.06 6.91 8.63
N ILE A 11 12.76 8.20 8.60
CA ILE A 11 11.40 8.70 8.43
C ILE A 11 11.13 8.83 6.92
N TYR A 12 9.96 8.39 6.45
CA TYR A 12 9.60 8.46 5.04
C TYR A 12 8.15 8.91 4.84
N GLY A 13 7.76 9.15 3.59
CA GLY A 13 6.42 9.56 3.22
C GLY A 13 6.24 11.07 3.19
N SER A 14 4.98 11.49 3.35
CA SER A 14 4.58 12.90 3.24
C SER A 14 4.98 13.68 4.50
N SER A 15 5.52 14.90 4.34
CA SER A 15 5.82 15.80 5.48
C SER A 15 4.56 16.31 6.18
N ASP A 16 3.41 16.27 5.51
CA ASP A 16 2.09 16.67 6.03
C ASP A 16 1.24 15.47 6.51
N SER A 17 1.88 14.32 6.80
CA SER A 17 1.20 13.16 7.38
C SER A 17 0.91 13.36 8.86
N THR A 18 -0.21 12.81 9.34
CA THR A 18 -0.53 12.76 10.78
C THR A 18 0.30 11.71 11.52
N ASP A 19 0.64 10.62 10.84
CA ASP A 19 1.45 9.53 11.38
C ASP A 19 2.89 9.66 10.90
N THR A 20 3.85 9.31 11.77
CA THR A 20 5.27 9.25 11.40
C THR A 20 5.61 7.83 10.96
N ASP A 21 5.72 7.63 9.65
CA ASP A 21 6.11 6.35 9.07
C ASP A 21 7.63 6.17 9.15
N VAL A 22 8.07 5.07 9.77
CA VAL A 22 9.49 4.82 10.06
C VAL A 22 9.94 3.45 9.57
N VAL A 23 11.11 3.40 8.94
CA VAL A 23 11.82 2.16 8.62
C VAL A 23 12.95 1.99 9.63
N ILE A 24 12.91 0.92 10.42
CA ILE A 24 13.98 0.53 11.34
C ILE A 24 14.86 -0.51 10.62
N VAL A 25 16.16 -0.22 10.51
CA VAL A 25 17.11 -1.10 9.83
C VAL A 25 17.75 -2.04 10.83
N ILE A 26 17.56 -3.34 10.65
CA ILE A 26 18.16 -4.37 11.50
C ILE A 26 19.12 -5.27 10.70
N PRO A 27 20.14 -5.84 11.35
CA PRO A 27 20.99 -6.86 10.73
C PRO A 27 20.18 -8.07 10.26
N LYS A 28 20.60 -8.69 9.15
CA LYS A 28 19.91 -9.85 8.56
C LYS A 28 19.78 -11.03 9.51
N ASN A 29 20.81 -11.28 10.33
CA ASN A 29 20.83 -12.34 11.34
C ASN A 29 19.88 -12.06 12.52
N GLU A 30 19.42 -10.82 12.70
CA GLU A 30 18.46 -10.43 13.72
C GLU A 30 17.01 -10.40 13.19
N MET A 31 16.82 -10.41 11.87
CA MET A 31 15.48 -10.43 11.25
C MET A 31 14.76 -11.76 11.54
N PRO A 32 13.65 -11.75 12.30
CA PRO A 32 12.90 -12.98 12.56
C PRO A 32 12.40 -13.64 11.27
N ALA A 33 12.40 -14.97 11.20
CA ALA A 33 11.97 -15.69 10.01
C ALA A 33 10.45 -15.53 9.74
N ALA A 34 9.63 -15.59 10.79
CA ALA A 34 8.18 -15.51 10.67
C ALA A 34 7.67 -14.05 10.72
N GLN A 35 6.73 -13.69 9.85
CA GLN A 35 6.15 -12.34 9.79
C GLN A 35 5.53 -11.89 11.11
N GLU A 36 4.90 -12.81 11.86
CA GLU A 36 4.30 -12.48 13.14
C GLU A 36 5.34 -12.13 14.21
N GLN A 37 6.48 -12.83 14.20
CA GLN A 37 7.60 -12.50 15.08
C GLN A 37 8.23 -11.15 14.72
N ARG A 38 8.28 -10.78 13.43
CA ARG A 38 8.72 -9.44 13.01
C ARG A 38 7.82 -8.34 13.57
N LYS A 39 6.50 -8.53 13.56
CA LYS A 39 5.55 -7.56 14.14
C LYS A 39 5.70 -7.46 15.66
N ASN A 40 5.84 -8.59 16.34
CA ASN A 40 6.07 -8.62 17.78
C ASN A 40 7.38 -7.91 18.13
N PHE A 41 8.43 -8.09 17.33
CA PHE A 41 9.69 -7.40 17.54
C PHE A 41 9.55 -5.88 17.43
N VAL A 42 8.80 -5.36 16.45
CA VAL A 42 8.50 -3.91 16.39
C VAL A 42 7.71 -3.44 17.61
N LEU A 43 6.76 -4.24 18.09
CA LEU A 43 5.98 -3.93 19.28
C LEU A 43 6.85 -3.91 20.54
N ASP A 44 7.77 -4.85 20.69
CA ASP A 44 8.73 -4.91 21.79
C ASP A 44 9.63 -3.68 21.77
N LEU A 45 10.19 -3.33 20.61
CA LEU A 45 10.98 -2.10 20.45
C LEU A 45 10.16 -0.84 20.80
N LYS A 46 8.90 -0.79 20.38
CA LYS A 46 7.99 0.31 20.70
C LYS A 46 7.81 0.47 22.20
N ASN A 47 7.60 -0.64 22.91
CA ASN A 47 7.38 -0.63 24.36
C ASN A 47 8.67 -0.33 25.13
N THR A 48 9.80 -0.94 24.74
CA THR A 48 11.09 -0.75 25.41
C THR A 48 11.63 0.66 25.24
N TYR A 49 11.47 1.25 24.05
CA TYR A 49 12.00 2.57 23.73
C TYR A 49 10.93 3.65 23.67
N GLU A 50 9.69 3.37 24.08
CA GLU A 50 8.57 4.31 24.20
C GLU A 50 8.43 5.29 23.02
N PHE A 51 8.34 4.79 21.80
CA PHE A 51 8.07 5.62 20.61
C PHE A 51 6.63 5.43 20.11
N ASP A 52 6.11 6.37 19.33
CA ASP A 52 4.76 6.33 18.75
C ASP A 52 4.73 6.07 17.24
N TRP A 53 5.89 5.89 16.62
CA TRP A 53 6.06 5.66 15.18
C TRP A 53 5.20 4.53 14.61
N ASN A 54 4.72 4.73 13.38
CA ASN A 54 4.24 3.65 12.53
C ASN A 54 5.44 2.95 11.88
N ALA A 55 6.09 2.08 12.66
CA ALA A 55 7.34 1.47 12.27
C ALA A 55 7.16 0.14 11.49
N THR A 56 8.10 -0.10 10.58
CA THR A 56 8.37 -1.38 9.94
C THR A 56 9.86 -1.72 10.05
N LEU A 57 10.21 -3.01 9.91
CA LEU A 57 11.60 -3.46 9.85
C LEU A 57 12.07 -3.52 8.40
N ALA A 58 13.35 -3.26 8.16
CA ALA A 58 14.01 -3.55 6.90
C ALA A 58 15.41 -4.14 7.12
N VAL A 59 15.82 -4.98 6.19
CA VAL A 59 17.23 -5.33 5.98
C VAL A 59 17.68 -4.63 4.70
N ILE A 60 18.77 -3.87 4.78
CA ILE A 60 19.37 -3.17 3.63
C ILE A 60 20.74 -3.77 3.37
N GLU A 61 20.97 -4.26 2.15
CA GLU A 61 22.25 -4.78 1.69
C GLU A 61 22.55 -4.18 0.32
N ASN A 62 23.81 -3.81 0.08
CA ASN A 62 24.28 -3.30 -1.23
C ASN A 62 23.45 -2.15 -1.80
N GLY A 63 22.99 -1.24 -0.94
CA GLY A 63 22.28 -0.04 -1.37
C GLY A 63 20.79 -0.22 -1.69
N VAL A 64 20.21 -1.39 -1.38
CA VAL A 64 18.78 -1.69 -1.60
C VAL A 64 18.18 -2.46 -0.42
N MET A 65 16.88 -2.32 -0.19
CA MET A 65 16.16 -3.20 0.74
C MET A 65 16.09 -4.62 0.17
N ILE A 66 16.30 -5.62 1.02
CA ILE A 66 16.22 -7.05 0.65
C ILE A 66 15.21 -7.83 1.47
N ASP A 67 14.72 -7.28 2.60
CA ASP A 67 13.72 -7.92 3.43
C ASP A 67 12.94 -6.89 4.26
N THR A 68 11.66 -7.16 4.54
CA THR A 68 10.77 -6.28 5.35
C THR A 68 9.57 -7.03 5.92
N ILE A 69 8.62 -6.33 6.55
CA ILE A 69 7.32 -6.88 6.94
C ILE A 69 6.35 -6.82 5.75
N TYR A 70 6.17 -7.94 5.04
CA TYR A 70 5.41 -8.03 3.77
C TYR A 70 3.92 -7.69 3.91
N THR A 71 3.36 -7.90 5.11
CA THR A 71 1.94 -7.60 5.39
C THR A 71 1.66 -6.09 5.47
N LYS A 72 2.70 -5.26 5.58
CA LYS A 72 2.59 -3.79 5.67
C LYS A 72 3.19 -3.08 4.46
N SER A 73 4.31 -3.59 3.94
CA SER A 73 5.08 -2.94 2.89
C SER A 73 5.77 -3.96 1.99
N TRP A 74 6.19 -3.53 0.82
CA TRP A 74 6.77 -4.36 -0.23
C TRP A 74 8.15 -3.81 -0.50
N ILE A 75 9.12 -4.69 -0.72
CA ILE A 75 10.53 -4.32 -0.78
C ILE A 75 10.75 -3.22 -1.82
N ASP A 76 10.25 -3.41 -3.04
CA ASP A 76 10.41 -2.47 -4.15
C ASP A 76 9.70 -1.12 -3.88
N SER A 77 8.44 -1.15 -3.46
CA SER A 77 7.67 0.05 -3.13
C SER A 77 8.29 0.83 -1.97
N LEU A 78 8.65 0.15 -0.87
CA LEU A 78 9.19 0.76 0.34
C LEU A 78 10.60 1.30 0.11
N ASN A 79 11.44 0.56 -0.63
CA ASN A 79 12.77 1.00 -1.03
C ASN A 79 12.68 2.32 -1.79
N ASN A 80 11.83 2.36 -2.82
CA ASN A 80 11.71 3.52 -3.68
C ASN A 80 11.01 4.69 -2.95
N ALA A 81 10.02 4.39 -2.10
CA ALA A 81 9.36 5.38 -1.25
C ALA A 81 10.35 6.04 -0.30
N LEU A 82 11.15 5.25 0.43
CA LEU A 82 12.16 5.78 1.33
C LEU A 82 13.19 6.61 0.54
N LEU A 83 13.73 6.08 -0.55
CA LEU A 83 14.69 6.80 -1.39
C LEU A 83 14.15 8.15 -1.89
N LYS A 84 12.89 8.18 -2.33
CA LYS A 84 12.26 9.38 -2.91
C LYS A 84 11.89 10.42 -1.84
N THR A 85 11.51 9.99 -0.65
CA THR A 85 10.92 10.86 0.38
C THR A 85 11.85 11.12 1.57
N TYR A 86 13.05 10.53 1.59
CA TYR A 86 14.04 10.73 2.65
C TYR A 86 14.33 12.21 2.95
N CYS A 87 14.41 13.04 1.91
CA CYS A 87 14.68 14.48 2.03
C CYS A 87 13.51 15.31 2.57
N HIS A 88 12.31 14.73 2.70
CA HIS A 88 11.15 15.44 3.26
C HIS A 88 11.21 15.59 4.78
N HIS A 89 12.13 14.88 5.44
CA HIS A 89 12.23 14.79 6.89
C HIS A 89 13.66 15.07 7.35
N SER A 90 13.80 15.54 8.58
CA SER A 90 15.11 15.63 9.25
C SER A 90 15.55 14.24 9.70
N GLN A 91 16.73 13.80 9.25
CA GLN A 91 17.21 12.43 9.43
C GLN A 91 18.42 12.41 10.37
N VAL A 92 18.53 11.36 11.18
CA VAL A 92 19.66 11.15 12.10
C VAL A 92 20.82 10.43 11.40
N TYR A 93 20.48 9.47 10.53
CA TYR A 93 21.44 8.59 9.87
C TYR A 93 21.49 8.92 8.38
N PRO A 94 22.66 8.82 7.73
CA PRO A 94 22.75 8.90 6.28
C PRO A 94 21.94 7.76 5.64
N LEU A 95 21.31 8.05 4.50
CA LEU A 95 20.51 7.08 3.77
C LEU A 95 21.39 5.93 3.25
N LEU A 96 21.06 4.69 3.62
CA LEU A 96 21.76 3.50 3.15
C LEU A 96 21.29 3.02 1.76
N ILE A 97 20.11 3.42 1.32
CA ILE A 97 19.58 3.10 -0.02
C ILE A 97 20.09 4.14 -1.02
N ASN A 98 20.58 3.67 -2.16
CA ASN A 98 21.10 4.55 -3.22
C ASN A 98 20.57 4.20 -4.62
N HIS A 99 19.76 3.13 -4.75
CA HIS A 99 19.18 2.71 -6.01
C HIS A 99 17.68 2.42 -5.88
N LYS A 100 16.95 2.68 -6.96
CA LYS A 100 15.57 2.20 -7.09
C LYS A 100 15.56 0.72 -7.46
N ILE A 101 14.56 0.01 -6.95
CA ILE A 101 14.23 -1.36 -7.36
C ILE A 101 13.11 -1.28 -8.41
N LYS A 102 13.18 -2.10 -9.46
CA LYS A 102 12.09 -2.19 -10.45
C LYS A 102 10.80 -2.61 -9.75
N ARG A 103 9.70 -1.90 -10.02
CA ARG A 103 8.40 -2.27 -9.46
C ARG A 103 7.83 -3.53 -10.09
N ASN A 104 7.32 -4.42 -9.24
CA ASN A 104 6.45 -5.51 -9.66
C ASN A 104 5.01 -4.99 -9.74
N LYS A 105 4.53 -4.79 -10.97
CA LYS A 105 3.20 -4.22 -11.23
C LYS A 105 2.09 -5.24 -10.99
N VAL A 106 2.32 -6.52 -11.29
CA VAL A 106 1.37 -7.61 -10.96
C VAL A 106 1.07 -7.63 -9.48
N LEU A 107 2.13 -7.58 -8.68
CA LEU A 107 2.06 -7.53 -7.24
C LEU A 107 1.31 -6.26 -6.78
N ALA A 108 1.68 -5.08 -7.29
CA ALA A 108 1.03 -3.80 -6.97
C ALA A 108 -0.48 -3.78 -7.30
N ILE A 109 -0.87 -4.29 -8.46
CA ILE A 109 -2.25 -4.45 -8.90
C ILE A 109 -3.02 -5.36 -7.96
N TYR A 110 -2.47 -6.53 -7.66
CA TYR A 110 -3.10 -7.53 -6.81
C TYR A 110 -3.54 -6.94 -5.47
N LYS A 111 -2.64 -6.25 -4.75
CA LYS A 111 -3.07 -5.68 -3.47
C LYS A 111 -3.85 -4.40 -3.57
N ALA A 112 -3.68 -3.56 -4.59
CA ALA A 112 -4.58 -2.43 -4.71
C ALA A 112 -6.03 -2.91 -4.82
N VAL A 113 -6.30 -3.93 -5.66
CA VAL A 113 -7.61 -4.57 -5.75
C VAL A 113 -8.03 -5.18 -4.41
N ARG A 114 -7.15 -5.97 -3.77
CA ARG A 114 -7.44 -6.62 -2.48
C ARG A 114 -7.74 -5.61 -1.36
N THR A 115 -7.01 -4.50 -1.31
CA THR A 115 -7.18 -3.43 -0.31
C THR A 115 -8.52 -2.73 -0.51
N VAL A 116 -8.86 -2.33 -1.74
CA VAL A 116 -10.15 -1.71 -2.05
C VAL A 116 -11.30 -2.64 -1.67
N LEU A 117 -11.24 -3.92 -2.06
CA LEU A 117 -12.25 -4.91 -1.66
C LEU A 117 -12.32 -5.11 -0.15
N THR A 118 -11.19 -5.10 0.57
CA THR A 118 -11.15 -5.24 2.03
C THR A 118 -11.91 -4.11 2.72
N MET A 119 -11.75 -2.87 2.23
CA MET A 119 -12.48 -1.70 2.73
C MET A 119 -14.00 -1.82 2.55
N LEU A 120 -14.45 -2.62 1.58
CA LEU A 120 -15.86 -2.80 1.22
C LEU A 120 -16.52 -3.99 1.93
N THR A 121 -15.77 -4.75 2.73
CA THR A 121 -16.27 -5.98 3.40
C THR A 121 -17.40 -5.78 4.41
N ARG A 122 -17.69 -4.54 4.82
CA ARG A 122 -18.77 -4.20 5.76
C ARG A 122 -19.85 -3.30 5.15
N THR A 123 -19.91 -3.28 3.82
CA THR A 123 -20.97 -2.65 3.02
C THR A 123 -22.04 -3.68 2.61
N SER A 124 -23.01 -3.24 1.80
CA SER A 124 -23.98 -4.11 1.12
C SER A 124 -23.34 -5.17 0.22
N TYR A 125 -22.12 -4.93 -0.29
CA TYR A 125 -21.38 -5.88 -1.17
C TYR A 125 -20.71 -7.03 -0.42
N ARG A 126 -20.86 -7.11 0.90
CA ARG A 126 -20.17 -8.09 1.76
C ARG A 126 -20.35 -9.54 1.30
N SER A 127 -21.55 -9.93 0.88
CA SER A 127 -21.87 -11.30 0.46
C SER A 127 -21.08 -11.73 -0.78
N GLU A 128 -20.81 -10.81 -1.70
CA GLU A 128 -20.00 -11.06 -2.91
C GLU A 128 -18.49 -11.00 -2.61
N ILE A 129 -18.06 -10.07 -1.75
CA ILE A 129 -16.64 -9.80 -1.50
C ILE A 129 -16.01 -10.82 -0.54
N ARG A 130 -16.69 -11.16 0.56
CA ARG A 130 -16.10 -11.97 1.62
C ARG A 130 -15.64 -13.37 1.15
N PRO A 131 -16.39 -14.08 0.29
CA PRO A 131 -15.97 -15.39 -0.22
C PRO A 131 -14.65 -15.33 -1.00
N ILE A 132 -14.42 -14.28 -1.80
CA ILE A 132 -13.25 -14.19 -2.69
C ILE A 132 -11.99 -13.60 -2.04
N LEU A 133 -12.12 -12.98 -0.86
CA LEU A 133 -11.00 -12.48 -0.07
C LEU A 133 -10.41 -13.53 0.89
N LYS A 134 -11.20 -14.54 1.27
CA LYS A 134 -10.82 -15.54 2.27
C LYS A 134 -10.05 -16.70 1.62
N GLY A 135 -8.72 -16.58 1.60
CA GLY A 135 -7.83 -17.59 1.04
C GLY A 135 -7.37 -17.22 -0.36
N ILE A 136 -6.84 -18.21 -1.10
CA ILE A 136 -6.32 -18.02 -2.45
C ILE A 136 -7.45 -18.33 -3.44
N HIS A 137 -7.89 -17.30 -4.14
CA HIS A 137 -8.89 -17.41 -5.19
C HIS A 137 -8.38 -16.72 -6.44
N ASP A 138 -8.91 -17.14 -7.58
CA ASP A 138 -8.66 -16.50 -8.86
C ASP A 138 -8.78 -14.98 -8.75
N PHE A 139 -7.74 -14.29 -9.20
CA PHE A 139 -7.67 -12.84 -9.22
C PHE A 139 -8.76 -12.23 -10.11
N ASN A 140 -9.13 -12.88 -11.22
CA ASN A 140 -10.15 -12.37 -12.13
C ASN A 140 -11.51 -12.23 -11.43
N LEU A 141 -11.84 -13.12 -10.49
CA LEU A 141 -13.06 -12.99 -9.67
C LEU A 141 -13.08 -11.70 -8.84
N LYS A 142 -11.91 -11.22 -8.39
CA LYS A 142 -11.79 -9.98 -7.62
C LYS A 142 -12.04 -8.75 -8.50
N VAL A 143 -11.50 -8.76 -9.72
CA VAL A 143 -11.73 -7.70 -10.71
C VAL A 143 -13.20 -7.65 -11.12
N GLU A 144 -13.83 -8.81 -11.35
CA GLU A 144 -15.25 -8.87 -11.72
C GLU A 144 -16.19 -8.41 -10.60
N VAL A 145 -15.88 -8.70 -9.34
CA VAL A 145 -16.65 -8.15 -8.21
C VAL A 145 -16.44 -6.65 -8.11
N LEU A 146 -15.20 -6.16 -8.20
CA LEU A 146 -14.90 -4.72 -8.14
C LEU A 146 -15.65 -3.92 -9.21
N LYS A 147 -15.79 -4.47 -10.42
CA LYS A 147 -16.52 -3.86 -11.54
C LYS A 147 -18.01 -3.63 -11.27
N LYS A 148 -18.62 -4.41 -10.37
CA LYS A 148 -20.05 -4.30 -10.03
C LYS A 148 -20.33 -3.29 -8.91
N ILE A 149 -19.29 -2.80 -8.25
CA ILE A 149 -19.44 -1.92 -7.10
C ILE A 149 -19.78 -0.52 -7.58
N ASP A 150 -20.87 0.01 -7.03
CA ASP A 150 -21.32 1.37 -7.25
C ASP A 150 -20.93 2.23 -6.04
N PHE A 151 -19.85 2.98 -6.19
CA PHE A 151 -19.30 3.84 -5.16
C PHE A 151 -20.17 5.09 -4.91
N GLU A 152 -21.04 5.49 -5.85
CA GLU A 152 -21.94 6.63 -5.66
C GLU A 152 -22.94 6.36 -4.54
N ASN A 153 -23.43 5.13 -4.47
CA ASN A 153 -24.45 4.68 -3.53
C ASN A 153 -23.90 4.17 -2.18
N ILE A 154 -22.58 4.23 -1.95
CA ILE A 154 -22.00 3.90 -0.63
C ILE A 154 -22.11 5.12 0.28
N GLU A 155 -22.96 5.03 1.30
CA GLU A 155 -23.08 6.06 2.34
C GLU A 155 -22.06 5.87 3.46
N THR A 156 -21.85 4.63 3.90
CA THR A 156 -20.90 4.27 4.97
C THR A 156 -20.22 2.93 4.69
N PHE A 157 -18.99 2.77 5.17
CA PHE A 157 -18.24 1.52 5.06
C PHE A 157 -18.36 0.65 6.32
N ASN A 158 -18.89 1.18 7.42
CA ASN A 158 -19.07 0.48 8.70
C ASN A 158 -17.80 -0.22 9.24
N GLN A 159 -16.61 0.33 8.93
CA GLN A 159 -15.36 -0.25 9.41
C GLN A 159 -15.16 0.03 10.91
N LYS A 160 -14.76 -0.99 11.68
CA LYS A 160 -14.60 -0.89 13.15
C LYS A 160 -13.47 0.06 13.59
N ASN A 161 -12.36 0.05 12.86
CA ASN A 161 -11.11 0.71 13.26
C ASN A 161 -10.62 1.70 12.19
N THR A 162 -11.50 2.12 11.29
CA THR A 162 -11.15 3.01 10.17
C THR A 162 -12.37 3.87 9.90
N SER A 163 -12.21 5.19 9.98
CA SER A 163 -13.31 6.12 9.70
C SER A 163 -13.69 6.06 8.22
N ASP A 164 -14.93 6.41 7.86
CA ASP A 164 -15.35 6.44 6.46
C ASP A 164 -14.49 7.41 5.63
N ALA A 165 -14.07 8.53 6.22
CA ALA A 165 -13.15 9.48 5.58
C ALA A 165 -11.77 8.85 5.31
N ASP A 166 -11.24 8.04 6.23
CA ASP A 166 -10.01 7.28 6.00
C ASP A 166 -10.19 6.19 4.94
N VAL A 167 -11.34 5.53 4.91
CA VAL A 167 -11.63 4.52 3.87
C VAL A 167 -11.66 5.17 2.48
N TRP A 168 -12.35 6.31 2.34
CA TRP A 168 -12.37 7.10 1.11
C TRP A 168 -10.95 7.50 0.67
N LYS A 169 -10.15 8.04 1.59
CA LYS A 169 -8.73 8.35 1.35
C LYS A 169 -7.96 7.12 0.86
N ILE A 170 -8.08 5.98 1.55
CA ILE A 170 -7.36 4.74 1.21
C ILE A 170 -7.71 4.31 -0.22
N ILE A 171 -9.00 4.24 -0.55
CA ILE A 171 -9.45 3.84 -1.88
C ILE A 171 -8.90 4.79 -2.95
N ALA A 172 -9.09 6.10 -2.79
CA ALA A 172 -8.61 7.10 -3.74
C ALA A 172 -7.08 7.04 -3.94
N PHE A 173 -6.32 6.85 -2.84
CA PHE A 173 -4.87 6.80 -2.90
C PHE A 173 -4.37 5.55 -3.64
N TYR A 174 -4.88 4.36 -3.31
CA TYR A 174 -4.48 3.12 -3.99
C TYR A 174 -4.86 3.11 -5.47
N VAL A 175 -6.06 3.61 -5.80
CA VAL A 175 -6.54 3.72 -7.20
C VAL A 175 -5.67 4.69 -7.98
N GLY A 176 -5.40 5.87 -7.43
CA GLY A 176 -4.55 6.87 -8.08
C GLY A 176 -3.10 6.41 -8.28
N GLN A 177 -2.49 5.81 -7.26
CA GLN A 177 -1.15 5.22 -7.36
C GLN A 177 -1.07 4.16 -8.46
N ASN A 178 -2.05 3.26 -8.53
CA ASN A 178 -2.04 2.21 -9.55
C ASN A 178 -2.29 2.75 -10.95
N ASN A 179 -3.21 3.71 -11.12
CA ASN A 179 -3.42 4.37 -12.42
C ASN A 179 -2.11 4.96 -12.96
N ALA A 180 -1.39 5.73 -12.15
CA ALA A 180 -0.09 6.32 -12.53
C ALA A 180 0.96 5.25 -12.85
N LEU A 181 1.08 4.21 -12.01
CA LEU A 181 2.06 3.14 -12.19
C LEU A 181 1.83 2.32 -13.47
N ILE A 182 0.58 1.97 -13.76
CA ILE A 182 0.25 1.13 -14.91
C ILE A 182 0.38 1.92 -16.21
N LYS A 183 -0.18 3.14 -16.23
CA LYS A 183 -0.27 3.96 -17.44
C LYS A 183 1.05 4.64 -17.82
N GLU A 184 1.82 5.09 -16.82
CA GLU A 184 2.93 6.02 -17.04
C GLU A 184 4.24 5.55 -16.39
N ASP A 185 4.24 4.38 -15.73
CA ASP A 185 5.37 3.88 -14.95
C ASP A 185 5.81 4.84 -13.83
N GLU A 186 4.87 5.64 -13.33
CA GLU A 186 5.12 6.66 -12.30
C GLU A 186 4.69 6.16 -10.92
N GLU A 187 5.59 6.29 -9.95
CA GLU A 187 5.34 5.95 -8.55
C GLU A 187 5.01 7.20 -7.73
N ILE A 188 3.84 7.19 -7.10
CA ILE A 188 3.35 8.28 -6.23
C ILE A 188 3.46 7.80 -4.78
N TYR A 189 4.12 8.57 -3.90
CA TYR A 189 4.26 8.19 -2.48
C TYR A 189 3.65 9.19 -1.51
N THR A 190 3.38 10.41 -1.95
CA THR A 190 2.85 11.47 -1.08
C THR A 190 1.46 11.92 -1.54
N LYS A 191 0.73 12.52 -0.60
CA LYS A 191 -0.56 13.16 -0.89
C LYS A 191 -0.39 14.30 -1.90
N ALA A 192 0.65 15.11 -1.71
CA ALA A 192 0.96 16.23 -2.60
C ALA A 192 1.22 15.75 -4.03
N ASP A 193 2.05 14.73 -4.24
CA ASP A 193 2.33 14.17 -5.56
C ASP A 193 1.05 13.64 -6.23
N LEU A 194 0.18 12.98 -5.44
CA LEU A 194 -1.08 12.49 -5.96
C LEU A 194 -1.98 13.63 -6.44
N ILE A 195 -2.07 14.72 -5.69
CA ILE A 195 -2.92 15.86 -6.05
C ILE A 195 -2.33 16.67 -7.21
N VAL A 196 -1.01 16.76 -7.33
CA VAL A 196 -0.37 17.32 -8.53
C VAL A 196 -0.76 16.51 -9.77
N LYS A 197 -0.82 15.18 -9.65
CA LYS A 197 -1.17 14.29 -10.76
C LYS A 197 -2.67 14.24 -11.06
N PHE A 198 -3.49 14.13 -10.03
CA PHE A 198 -4.94 13.96 -10.09
C PHE A 198 -5.60 14.93 -9.11
N PRO A 199 -5.73 16.23 -9.48
CA PRO A 199 -6.27 17.26 -8.59
C PRO A 199 -7.66 16.92 -8.05
N GLU A 200 -8.47 16.19 -8.82
CA GLU A 200 -9.82 15.80 -8.42
C GLU A 200 -9.85 14.80 -7.25
N MET A 201 -8.72 14.20 -6.87
CA MET A 201 -8.60 13.33 -5.69
C MET A 201 -8.49 14.11 -4.38
N PHE A 202 -8.36 15.44 -4.44
CA PHE A 202 -8.12 16.29 -3.28
C PHE A 202 -9.15 16.12 -2.15
N PRO A 203 -10.48 16.09 -2.41
CA PRO A 203 -11.47 15.92 -1.35
C PRO A 203 -11.28 14.61 -0.57
N PHE A 204 -10.93 13.53 -1.27
CA PHE A 204 -10.72 12.21 -0.65
C PHE A 204 -9.45 12.18 0.21
N VAL A 205 -8.34 12.62 -0.37
CA VAL A 205 -7.01 12.45 0.23
C VAL A 205 -6.83 13.34 1.45
N TYR A 206 -7.43 14.53 1.43
CA TYR A 206 -7.46 15.48 2.54
C TYR A 206 -8.72 15.37 3.40
N ARG A 207 -9.53 14.30 3.22
CA ARG A 207 -10.67 13.96 4.08
C ARG A 207 -11.70 15.08 4.22
N GLN A 208 -11.99 15.76 3.12
CA GLN A 208 -13.09 16.73 3.08
C GLN A 208 -14.45 16.02 3.07
N ASN A 209 -15.51 16.81 3.21
CA ASN A 209 -16.87 16.30 3.04
C ASN A 209 -17.06 15.83 1.59
N ILE A 210 -17.33 14.54 1.41
CA ILE A 210 -17.46 13.90 0.10
C ILE A 210 -18.88 14.11 -0.45
N SER A 211 -18.99 14.85 -1.54
CA SER A 211 -20.25 15.05 -2.28
C SER A 211 -20.53 13.91 -3.24
N ILE A 212 -21.75 13.85 -3.79
CA ILE A 212 -22.12 12.90 -4.86
C ILE A 212 -21.25 13.14 -6.11
N ALA A 213 -20.91 14.40 -6.41
CA ALA A 213 -20.04 14.71 -7.54
C ALA A 213 -18.64 14.13 -7.36
N ASP A 214 -18.10 14.17 -6.14
CA ASP A 214 -16.82 13.54 -5.83
C ASP A 214 -16.91 12.04 -6.04
N LYS A 215 -17.94 11.38 -5.50
CA LYS A 215 -18.11 9.92 -5.67
C LYS A 215 -18.17 9.50 -7.15
N ARG A 216 -18.81 10.29 -8.01
CA ARG A 216 -18.82 10.08 -9.48
C ARG A 216 -17.43 10.15 -10.08
N ILE A 217 -16.60 11.11 -9.63
CA ILE A 217 -15.20 11.21 -10.06
C ILE A 217 -14.46 9.94 -9.65
N LEU A 218 -14.57 9.51 -8.40
CA LEU A 218 -13.90 8.29 -7.95
C LEU A 218 -14.39 7.05 -8.69
N GLN A 219 -15.70 6.93 -8.94
CA GLN A 219 -16.28 5.85 -9.74
C GLN A 219 -15.64 5.81 -11.14
N ARG A 220 -15.50 6.96 -11.81
CA ARG A 220 -14.84 7.07 -13.11
C ARG A 220 -13.39 6.59 -13.04
N PHE A 221 -12.60 7.07 -12.06
CA PHE A 221 -11.21 6.65 -11.86
C PHE A 221 -11.07 5.14 -11.59
N ILE A 222 -12.03 4.54 -10.90
CA ILE A 222 -12.06 3.09 -10.65
C ILE A 222 -12.40 2.35 -11.95
N SER A 223 -13.35 2.82 -12.75
CA SER A 223 -13.66 2.23 -14.04
C SER A 223 -12.47 2.30 -15.01
N GLU A 224 -11.77 3.43 -15.05
CA GLU A 224 -10.52 3.60 -15.82
C GLU A 224 -9.43 2.65 -15.32
N TRP A 225 -9.25 2.55 -14.00
CA TRP A 225 -8.28 1.64 -13.38
C TRP A 225 -8.56 0.17 -13.70
N ILE A 226 -9.83 -0.26 -13.67
CA ILE A 226 -10.23 -1.62 -14.06
C ILE A 226 -9.89 -1.87 -15.53
N ALA A 227 -10.18 -0.91 -16.42
CA ALA A 227 -9.82 -1.02 -17.83
C ALA A 227 -8.30 -1.11 -18.02
N LEU A 228 -7.50 -0.35 -17.26
CA LEU A 228 -6.04 -0.47 -17.27
C LEU A 228 -5.58 -1.85 -16.81
N ILE A 229 -6.15 -2.39 -15.74
CA ILE A 229 -5.84 -3.75 -15.27
C ILE A 229 -6.14 -4.76 -16.38
N GLN A 230 -7.31 -4.70 -17.00
CA GLN A 230 -7.70 -5.63 -18.06
C GLN A 230 -6.80 -5.54 -19.30
N ASN A 231 -6.31 -4.34 -19.62
CA ASN A 231 -5.39 -4.10 -20.72
C ASN A 231 -3.91 -4.36 -20.37
N PHE A 232 -3.57 -4.49 -19.08
CA PHE A 232 -2.21 -4.75 -18.63
C PHE A 232 -1.71 -6.13 -19.08
N GLY A 233 -2.60 -7.12 -19.14
CA GLY A 233 -2.31 -8.44 -19.65
C GLY A 233 -3.28 -9.50 -19.12
N VAL A 234 -2.98 -10.77 -19.43
CA VAL A 234 -3.81 -11.91 -19.01
C VAL A 234 -3.33 -12.44 -17.67
N PHE A 235 -4.14 -12.22 -16.63
CA PHE A 235 -3.87 -12.71 -15.28
C PHE A 235 -4.24 -14.19 -15.14
N LYS A 236 -3.28 -15.00 -14.69
CA LYS A 236 -3.44 -16.43 -14.40
C LYS A 236 -3.14 -16.71 -12.94
N SER A 237 -4.11 -17.30 -12.23
CA SER A 237 -3.93 -17.73 -10.84
C SER A 237 -3.64 -19.23 -10.79
N GLU A 238 -2.44 -19.62 -10.37
CA GLU A 238 -2.01 -21.02 -10.35
C GLU A 238 -1.14 -21.30 -9.12
N ASN A 239 -1.45 -22.37 -8.37
CA ASN A 239 -0.67 -22.86 -7.22
C ASN A 239 -0.33 -21.80 -6.16
N GLY A 240 -1.21 -20.82 -5.94
CA GLY A 240 -0.97 -19.73 -4.99
C GLY A 240 -0.24 -18.51 -5.55
N PHE A 241 0.10 -18.52 -6.84
CA PHE A 241 0.76 -17.43 -7.52
C PHE A 241 -0.17 -16.77 -8.55
N LEU A 242 0.02 -15.48 -8.75
CA LEU A 242 -0.60 -14.70 -9.80
C LEU A 242 0.47 -14.37 -10.84
N TYR A 243 0.22 -14.73 -12.10
CA TYR A 243 1.10 -14.45 -13.23
C TYR A 243 0.43 -13.49 -14.20
N CYS A 244 1.19 -12.55 -14.76
CA CYS A 244 0.78 -11.75 -15.90
C CYS A 244 2.03 -11.16 -16.57
N ASN A 245 2.10 -11.24 -17.90
CA ASN A 245 3.31 -10.92 -18.66
C ASN A 245 4.51 -11.72 -18.10
N ASP A 246 5.65 -11.07 -17.88
CA ASP A 246 6.87 -11.66 -17.31
C ASP A 246 6.99 -11.47 -15.78
N GLU A 247 5.89 -11.07 -15.12
CA GLU A 247 5.84 -10.80 -13.69
C GLU A 247 4.94 -11.82 -12.97
N TYR A 248 5.26 -12.07 -11.70
CA TYR A 248 4.45 -12.92 -10.84
C TYR A 248 4.41 -12.40 -9.41
N ALA A 249 3.37 -12.78 -8.66
CA ALA A 249 3.19 -12.42 -7.26
C ALA A 249 2.76 -13.66 -6.46
N ASP A 250 3.39 -13.92 -5.33
CA ASP A 250 2.94 -14.91 -4.35
C ASP A 250 1.71 -14.36 -3.62
N MET A 251 0.52 -14.89 -3.89
CA MET A 251 -0.73 -14.40 -3.29
C MET A 251 -0.90 -14.77 -1.82
N LEU A 252 -0.15 -15.78 -1.33
CA LEU A 252 -0.23 -16.25 0.05
C LEU A 252 0.63 -15.40 0.97
N ASN A 253 1.89 -15.22 0.58
CA ASN A 253 2.87 -14.46 1.35
C ASN A 253 2.96 -12.99 0.93
N GLU A 254 2.28 -12.64 -0.17
CA GLU A 254 2.18 -11.30 -0.73
C GLU A 254 3.57 -10.68 -1.03
N LYS A 255 4.43 -11.46 -1.70
CA LYS A 255 5.83 -11.15 -2.05
C LYS A 255 6.17 -11.47 -3.51
N TYR A 256 7.37 -11.05 -3.91
CA TYR A 256 7.98 -11.03 -5.25
C TYR A 256 7.34 -10.00 -6.18
#